data_AF-A0A7Y0IGR2-F1
#
_entry.id   AF-A0A7Y0IGR2-F1
#
_cell.length_a   1.000
_cell.length_b   1.000
_cell.length_c   1.000
_cell.angle_alpha   90.00
_cell.angle_beta   90.00
_cell.angle_gamma   90.00
#
_symmetry.space_group_name_H-M   'P 1'
#
loop_
_entity.id
_entity.type
_entity.pdbx_description
1 polymer ?
#
loop_
_entity_poly.entity_id
_entity_poly.type
_entity_poly.pdbx_seq_one_letter_code
_entity_poly.pdbx_strand_id
1 'polypeptide(L)'
;MNEEINELLSIYEQEKKLIESIIEEDRIDGDYKAIRLNSKNLNRIQRQIELIKSLIDPYTQEKERLKRTIDFFVKKSEQEESDEYRTQMLAQIDRKLDQLNSYKLGYFNDGQEFDDAIFDLVEQKNAGFIFNLKKENKLAILFKRTDKEILLSVTNIKKLKKQHILDKTARAVLKSIGFKEEKRDDSLVFTYGLDNFKDAIFIKTIVSRVIFDAFHFQNLDNKTTIEIF
;
A
#
# COMPACT_ATOMS: atom_id res chain seq x y z
N MET A 1 -16.37 -1.93 9.67
CA MET A 1 -15.27 -1.99 8.69
C MET A 1 -15.58 -1.19 7.41
N ASN A 2 -16.65 -1.49 6.64
CA ASN A 2 -16.94 -0.71 5.42
C ASN A 2 -17.36 0.75 5.69
N GLU A 3 -18.10 1.05 6.77
CA GLU A 3 -18.54 2.44 7.05
C GLU A 3 -17.36 3.37 7.39
N GLU A 4 -16.46 2.98 8.28
CA GLU A 4 -15.27 3.78 8.65
C GLU A 4 -14.34 4.01 7.45
N ILE A 5 -14.16 2.97 6.61
CA ILE A 5 -13.37 3.08 5.38
C ILE A 5 -14.04 4.03 4.38
N ASN A 6 -15.36 3.97 4.24
CA ASN A 6 -16.13 4.87 3.37
C ASN A 6 -16.12 6.31 3.89
N GLU A 7 -16.18 6.52 5.21
CA GLU A 7 -16.04 7.83 5.84
C GLU A 7 -14.65 8.42 5.59
N LEU A 8 -13.59 7.62 5.79
CA LEU A 8 -12.22 8.03 5.48
C LEU A 8 -12.06 8.38 4.00
N LEU A 9 -12.64 7.58 3.10
CA LEU A 9 -12.64 7.87 1.67
C LEU A 9 -13.32 9.21 1.37
N SER A 10 -14.48 9.46 1.97
CA SER A 10 -15.22 10.72 1.82
C SER A 10 -14.39 11.92 2.26
N ILE A 11 -13.70 11.83 3.39
CA ILE A 11 -12.81 12.89 3.90
C ILE A 11 -11.70 13.19 2.89
N TYR A 12 -11.00 12.17 2.38
CA TYR A 12 -9.94 12.37 1.39
C TYR A 12 -10.47 12.92 0.06
N GLU A 13 -11.67 12.52 -0.38
CA GLU A 13 -12.30 13.08 -1.58
C GLU A 13 -12.70 14.55 -1.40
N GLN A 14 -13.09 14.97 -0.19
CA GLN A 14 -13.30 16.39 0.14
C GLN A 14 -11.99 17.17 0.16
N GLU A 15 -10.94 16.64 0.79
CA GLU A 15 -9.60 17.27 0.81
C GLU A 15 -9.04 17.42 -0.60
N LYS A 16 -9.24 16.41 -1.47
CA LYS A 16 -8.88 16.47 -2.88
C LYS A 16 -9.52 17.67 -3.57
N LYS A 17 -10.85 17.84 -3.44
CA LYS A 17 -11.59 18.95 -4.06
C LYS A 17 -11.10 20.31 -3.56
N LEU A 18 -10.81 20.42 -2.26
CA LEU A 18 -10.27 21.65 -1.67
C LEU A 18 -8.92 22.02 -2.30
N ILE A 19 -7.98 21.06 -2.38
CA ILE A 19 -6.66 21.31 -2.98
C ILE A 19 -6.76 21.61 -4.47
N GLU A 20 -7.68 20.97 -5.21
CA GLU A 20 -7.94 21.30 -6.61
C GLU A 20 -8.44 22.75 -6.77
N SER A 21 -9.30 23.24 -5.88
CA SER A 21 -9.74 24.63 -5.86
C SER A 21 -8.58 25.60 -5.60
N ILE A 22 -7.74 25.30 -4.60
CA ILE A 22 -6.57 26.13 -4.25
C ILE A 22 -5.60 26.21 -5.44
N ILE A 23 -5.35 25.10 -6.14
CA ILE A 23 -4.47 25.10 -7.32
C ILE A 23 -5.02 25.99 -8.44
N GLU A 24 -6.35 26.01 -8.64
CA GLU A 24 -6.95 26.86 -9.66
C GLU A 24 -6.91 28.35 -9.27
N GLU A 25 -7.09 28.68 -7.99
CA GLU A 25 -6.86 30.02 -7.45
C GLU A 25 -5.39 30.47 -7.64
N ASP A 26 -4.43 29.64 -7.22
CA ASP A 26 -2.99 29.91 -7.40
C ASP A 26 -2.62 30.09 -8.88
N ARG A 27 -3.33 29.41 -9.79
CA ARG A 27 -3.15 29.53 -11.24
C ARG A 27 -3.66 30.85 -11.79
N ILE A 28 -4.79 31.34 -11.28
CA ILE A 28 -5.31 32.68 -11.61
C ILE A 28 -4.32 33.75 -11.13
N ASP A 29 -3.76 33.56 -9.93
CA ASP A 29 -2.80 34.49 -9.32
C ASP A 29 -1.36 34.37 -9.88
N GLY A 30 -1.09 33.32 -10.67
CA GLY A 30 0.22 33.07 -11.26
C GLY A 30 1.29 32.59 -10.26
N ASP A 31 0.91 32.12 -9.06
CA ASP A 31 1.85 31.57 -8.08
C ASP A 31 2.23 30.13 -8.43
N TYR A 32 3.12 29.99 -9.41
CA TYR A 32 3.64 28.68 -9.83
C TYR A 32 4.35 27.89 -8.72
N LYS A 33 4.82 28.55 -7.65
CA LYS A 33 5.46 27.88 -6.53
C LYS A 33 4.41 27.21 -5.65
N ALA A 34 3.31 27.91 -5.36
CA ALA A 34 2.15 27.36 -4.67
C ALA A 34 1.52 26.21 -5.47
N ILE A 35 1.30 26.41 -6.78
CA ILE A 35 0.81 25.35 -7.69
C ILE A 35 1.66 24.08 -7.58
N ARG A 36 3.00 24.23 -7.64
CA ARG A 36 3.91 23.07 -7.55
C ARG A 36 3.81 22.35 -6.21
N LEU A 37 3.70 23.08 -5.11
CA LEU A 37 3.56 22.51 -3.77
C LEU A 37 2.22 21.78 -3.62
N ASN A 38 1.13 22.46 -3.98
CA ASN A 38 -0.23 21.93 -3.88
C ASN A 38 -0.44 20.74 -4.83
N SER A 39 0.17 20.74 -6.01
CA SER A 39 0.19 19.58 -6.91
C SER A 39 0.86 18.35 -6.28
N LYS A 40 1.93 18.52 -5.48
CA LYS A 40 2.53 17.39 -4.74
C LYS A 40 1.59 16.86 -3.67
N ASN A 41 0.90 17.76 -2.96
CA ASN A 41 -0.08 17.36 -1.95
C ASN A 41 -1.27 16.63 -2.58
N LEU A 42 -1.78 17.12 -3.71
CA LEU A 42 -2.84 16.46 -4.47
C LEU A 42 -2.45 15.04 -4.88
N ASN A 43 -1.24 14.85 -5.40
CA ASN A 43 -0.73 13.51 -5.72
C ASN A 43 -0.67 12.58 -4.50
N ARG A 44 -0.33 13.11 -3.31
CA ARG A 44 -0.32 12.33 -2.07
C ARG A 44 -1.74 11.90 -1.68
N ILE A 45 -2.71 12.82 -1.73
CA ILE A 45 -4.13 12.56 -1.43
C ILE A 45 -4.69 11.52 -2.40
N GLN A 46 -4.43 11.67 -3.70
CA GLN A 46 -4.87 10.73 -4.73
C GLN A 46 -4.34 9.30 -4.47
N ARG A 47 -3.08 9.16 -4.06
CA ARG A 47 -2.54 7.84 -3.69
C ARG A 47 -3.25 7.23 -2.48
N GLN A 48 -3.63 8.04 -1.48
CA GLN A 48 -4.40 7.55 -0.34
C GLN A 48 -5.80 7.09 -0.76
N ILE A 49 -6.46 7.85 -1.63
CA ILE A 49 -7.76 7.46 -2.21
C ILE A 49 -7.64 6.13 -2.97
N GLU A 50 -6.64 5.98 -3.83
CA GLU A 50 -6.41 4.75 -4.59
C GLU A 50 -6.16 3.55 -3.67
N LEU A 51 -5.40 3.76 -2.58
CA LEU A 51 -5.12 2.75 -1.58
C LEU A 51 -6.41 2.31 -0.86
N ILE A 52 -7.19 3.26 -0.37
CA ILE A 52 -8.46 3.00 0.31
C ILE A 52 -9.43 2.24 -0.62
N LYS A 53 -9.54 2.67 -1.88
CA LYS A 53 -10.36 1.97 -2.89
C LYS A 53 -9.86 0.55 -3.12
N SER A 54 -8.55 0.32 -3.14
CA SER A 54 -7.99 -1.02 -3.27
C SER A 54 -8.25 -1.95 -2.08
N LEU A 55 -8.49 -1.40 -0.88
CA LEU A 55 -8.92 -2.16 0.29
C LEU A 55 -10.39 -2.60 0.18
N ILE A 56 -11.24 -1.77 -0.43
CA ILE A 56 -12.65 -2.08 -0.68
C ILE A 56 -12.78 -3.08 -1.84
N ASP A 57 -12.00 -2.88 -2.90
CA ASP A 57 -12.00 -3.68 -4.12
C ASP A 57 -10.57 -3.91 -4.64
N PRO A 58 -10.03 -5.14 -4.53
CA PRO A 58 -8.66 -5.46 -4.95
C PRO A 58 -8.45 -5.25 -6.46
N TYR A 59 -9.50 -5.20 -7.27
CA TYR A 59 -9.43 -4.99 -8.71
C TYR A 59 -9.58 -3.52 -9.14
N THR A 60 -9.64 -2.57 -8.18
CA THR A 60 -9.81 -1.14 -8.45
C THR A 60 -8.89 -0.63 -9.57
N GLN A 61 -7.59 -0.93 -9.50
CA GLN A 61 -6.64 -0.44 -10.50
C GLN A 61 -6.82 -1.07 -11.87
N GLU A 62 -7.14 -2.37 -11.91
CA GLU A 62 -7.39 -3.05 -13.17
C GLU A 62 -8.63 -2.48 -13.85
N LYS A 63 -9.70 -2.24 -13.08
CA LYS A 63 -10.92 -1.57 -13.55
C LYS A 63 -10.62 -0.16 -14.07
N GLU A 64 -9.84 0.64 -13.35
CA GLU A 64 -9.46 1.99 -13.80
C GLU A 64 -8.60 1.97 -15.06
N ARG A 65 -7.68 1.01 -15.19
CA ARG A 65 -6.89 0.83 -16.42
C ARG A 65 -7.77 0.49 -17.61
N LEU A 66 -8.72 -0.42 -17.42
CA LEU A 66 -9.68 -0.82 -18.45
C LEU A 66 -10.56 0.37 -18.87
N LYS A 67 -11.07 1.16 -17.91
CA LYS A 67 -11.81 2.41 -18.20
C LYS A 67 -11.00 3.43 -18.99
N ARG A 68 -9.75 3.71 -18.59
CA ARG A 68 -8.86 4.61 -19.35
C ARG A 68 -8.61 4.10 -20.77
N THR A 69 -8.56 2.78 -20.94
CA THR A 69 -8.41 2.15 -22.26
C THR A 69 -9.66 2.34 -23.11
N ILE A 70 -10.86 2.19 -22.52
CA ILE A 70 -12.13 2.52 -23.16
C ILE A 70 -12.15 4.00 -23.58
N ASP A 71 -11.85 4.92 -22.66
CA ASP A 71 -11.87 6.37 -22.94
C ASP A 71 -10.93 6.75 -24.08
N PHE A 72 -9.76 6.11 -24.16
CA PHE A 72 -8.82 6.29 -25.26
C PHE A 72 -9.44 5.85 -26.60
N PHE A 73 -10.03 4.65 -26.65
CA PHE A 73 -10.68 4.16 -27.86
C PHE A 73 -11.91 4.98 -28.25
N VAL A 74 -12.70 5.44 -27.27
CA VAL A 74 -13.86 6.31 -27.49
C VAL A 74 -13.44 7.66 -28.08
N LYS A 75 -12.44 8.32 -27.49
CA LYS A 75 -11.90 9.59 -28.03
C LYS A 75 -11.30 9.44 -29.42
N LYS A 76 -10.66 8.29 -29.71
CA LYS A 76 -10.12 8.00 -31.04
C LYS A 76 -11.23 7.81 -32.09
N SER A 77 -12.42 7.31 -31.69
CA SER A 77 -13.60 7.22 -32.58
C SER A 77 -14.06 8.54 -33.14
N GLU A 78 -13.91 9.61 -32.37
CA GLU A 78 -14.36 10.94 -32.77
C GLU A 78 -13.49 11.49 -33.92
N GLN A 79 -12.37 10.83 -34.24
CA GLN A 79 -11.35 11.28 -35.18
C GLN A 79 -11.12 10.33 -36.38
N GLU A 80 -11.59 9.08 -36.32
CA GLU A 80 -11.34 8.04 -37.35
C GLU A 80 -12.58 7.15 -37.58
N GLU A 81 -12.81 6.71 -38.82
CA GLU A 81 -13.85 5.72 -39.16
C GLU A 81 -13.59 4.38 -38.46
N SER A 82 -14.67 3.77 -37.96
CA SER A 82 -14.69 2.62 -37.06
C SER A 82 -13.96 1.38 -37.63
N ASP A 83 -12.97 0.89 -36.88
CA ASP A 83 -12.26 -0.38 -37.14
C ASP A 83 -12.94 -1.55 -36.38
N GLU A 84 -13.21 -2.66 -37.08
CA GLU A 84 -13.80 -3.89 -36.51
C GLU A 84 -12.96 -4.46 -35.36
N TYR A 85 -11.64 -4.27 -35.41
CA TYR A 85 -10.71 -4.59 -34.33
C TYR A 85 -11.03 -3.82 -33.04
N ARG A 86 -11.42 -2.55 -33.14
CA ARG A 86 -11.77 -1.70 -31.99
C ARG A 86 -13.02 -2.23 -31.28
N THR A 87 -14.05 -2.59 -32.04
CA THR A 87 -15.30 -3.13 -31.51
C THR A 87 -15.06 -4.44 -30.75
N GLN A 88 -14.22 -5.33 -31.30
CA GLN A 88 -13.84 -6.56 -30.61
C GLN A 88 -13.06 -6.30 -29.32
N MET A 89 -12.11 -5.35 -29.33
CA MET A 89 -11.35 -4.98 -28.14
C MET A 89 -12.22 -4.38 -27.05
N LEU A 90 -13.16 -3.49 -27.39
CA LEU A 90 -14.11 -2.92 -26.43
C LEU A 90 -15.00 -4.01 -25.80
N ALA A 91 -15.53 -4.92 -26.61
CA ALA A 91 -16.35 -6.03 -26.11
C ALA A 91 -15.58 -6.98 -25.18
N GLN A 92 -14.28 -7.20 -25.43
CA GLN A 92 -13.41 -7.97 -24.53
C GLN A 92 -13.16 -7.24 -23.21
N ILE A 93 -12.95 -5.92 -23.26
CA ILE A 93 -12.77 -5.09 -22.07
C ILE A 93 -14.04 -5.09 -21.22
N ASP A 94 -15.22 -4.94 -21.83
CA ASP A 94 -16.51 -4.96 -21.13
C ASP A 94 -16.74 -6.30 -20.40
N ARG A 95 -16.54 -7.42 -21.10
CA ARG A 95 -16.63 -8.76 -20.46
C ARG A 95 -15.67 -8.91 -19.29
N LYS A 96 -14.46 -8.36 -19.39
CA LYS A 96 -13.49 -8.38 -18.30
C LYS A 96 -13.94 -7.50 -17.13
N LEU A 97 -14.48 -6.31 -17.40
CA LEU A 97 -15.05 -5.44 -16.37
C LEU A 97 -16.22 -6.12 -15.65
N ASP A 98 -17.11 -6.80 -16.37
CA ASP A 98 -18.22 -7.55 -15.79
C ASP A 98 -17.73 -8.66 -14.86
N GLN A 99 -16.71 -9.42 -15.27
CA GLN A 99 -16.08 -10.42 -14.43
C GLN A 99 -15.51 -9.80 -13.14
N LEU A 100 -14.75 -8.71 -13.27
CA LEU A 100 -14.15 -8.02 -12.12
C LEU A 100 -15.21 -7.36 -11.21
N ASN A 101 -16.34 -6.91 -11.76
CA ASN A 101 -17.45 -6.33 -10.99
C ASN A 101 -18.30 -7.39 -10.29
N SER A 102 -18.38 -8.60 -10.86
CA SER A 102 -19.07 -9.73 -10.25
C SER A 102 -18.29 -10.38 -9.10
N TYR A 103 -17.01 -10.03 -8.95
CA TYR A 103 -16.19 -10.50 -7.84
C TYR A 103 -16.74 -10.01 -6.50
N LYS A 104 -17.01 -10.95 -5.59
CA LYS A 104 -17.29 -10.68 -4.19
C LYS A 104 -16.07 -11.10 -3.38
N LEU A 105 -15.56 -10.21 -2.53
CA LEU A 105 -14.55 -10.62 -1.57
C LEU A 105 -15.09 -11.77 -0.74
N GLY A 106 -14.30 -12.85 -0.64
CA GLY A 106 -14.52 -13.88 0.36
C GLY A 106 -14.42 -13.27 1.76
N TYR A 107 -15.12 -13.87 2.72
CA TYR A 107 -15.07 -13.47 4.12
C TYR A 107 -13.61 -13.40 4.60
N PHE A 108 -13.15 -12.19 4.95
CA PHE A 108 -11.83 -11.97 5.53
C PHE A 108 -11.93 -12.32 7.02
N ASN A 109 -11.43 -13.51 7.40
CA ASN A 109 -11.23 -13.83 8.81
C ASN A 109 -10.15 -12.89 9.35
N ASP A 110 -10.49 -12.15 10.40
CA ASP A 110 -9.52 -11.37 11.16
C ASP A 110 -8.36 -12.28 11.56
N GLY A 111 -7.15 -11.91 11.15
CA GLY A 111 -5.98 -12.79 11.16
C GLY A 111 -5.41 -12.95 12.57
N GLN A 112 -6.09 -13.72 13.41
CA GLN A 112 -5.66 -14.00 14.78
C GLN A 112 -4.24 -14.57 14.85
N GLU A 113 -3.81 -15.30 13.81
CA GLU A 113 -2.45 -15.86 13.69
C GLU A 113 -1.34 -14.82 13.87
N PHE A 114 -1.54 -13.57 13.42
CA PHE A 114 -0.53 -12.52 13.58
C PHE A 114 -0.49 -11.99 15.01
N ASP A 115 -1.65 -11.84 15.63
CA ASP A 115 -1.75 -11.42 17.03
C ASP A 115 -1.13 -12.50 17.94
N ASP A 116 -1.49 -13.77 17.72
CA ASP A 116 -0.96 -14.92 18.43
C ASP A 116 0.57 -14.98 18.31
N ALA A 117 1.13 -14.78 17.11
CA ALA A 117 2.59 -14.76 16.91
C ALA A 117 3.29 -13.64 17.69
N ILE A 118 2.66 -12.46 17.82
CA ILE A 118 3.18 -11.36 18.63
C ILE A 118 3.08 -11.70 20.12
N PHE A 119 1.93 -12.21 20.58
CA PHE A 119 1.76 -12.59 21.99
C PHE A 119 2.72 -13.70 22.38
N ASP A 120 2.90 -14.72 21.55
CA ASP A 120 3.88 -15.79 21.80
C ASP A 120 5.32 -15.25 21.86
N LEU A 121 5.65 -14.24 21.06
CA LEU A 121 6.93 -13.55 21.15
C LEU A 121 7.07 -12.74 22.45
N VAL A 122 5.99 -12.09 22.92
CA VAL A 122 5.92 -11.37 24.20
C VAL A 122 5.83 -12.31 25.42
N GLU A 123 5.47 -13.56 25.22
CA GLU A 123 5.50 -14.58 26.28
C GLU A 123 6.78 -15.42 26.25
N GLN A 124 7.70 -15.12 25.32
CA GLN A 124 8.95 -15.86 25.10
C GLN A 124 8.74 -17.34 24.78
N LYS A 125 7.59 -17.69 24.20
CA LYS A 125 7.32 -19.05 23.71
C LYS A 125 8.14 -19.39 22.47
N ASN A 126 8.44 -18.38 21.65
CA ASN A 126 9.24 -18.48 20.43
C ASN A 126 10.39 -17.46 20.44
N ALA A 127 11.50 -17.75 19.74
CA ALA A 127 12.65 -16.84 19.66
C ALA A 127 12.40 -15.68 18.68
N GLY A 128 11.55 -15.92 17.68
CA GLY A 128 11.13 -14.93 16.71
C GLY A 128 10.17 -15.49 15.67
N PHE A 129 9.78 -14.65 14.74
CA PHE A 129 9.05 -15.09 13.56
C PHE A 129 9.36 -14.20 12.35
N ILE A 130 9.09 -14.72 11.16
CA ILE A 130 9.22 -14.01 9.89
C ILE A 130 7.84 -13.78 9.31
N PHE A 131 7.50 -12.52 9.06
CA PHE A 131 6.32 -12.15 8.29
C PHE A 131 6.70 -11.88 6.84
N ASN A 132 6.40 -12.84 5.96
CA ASN A 132 6.73 -12.76 4.55
C ASN A 132 5.71 -11.90 3.80
N LEU A 133 6.18 -10.79 3.24
CA LEU A 133 5.37 -9.90 2.41
C LEU A 133 5.42 -10.33 0.93
N LYS A 134 6.59 -10.78 0.47
CA LYS A 134 6.80 -11.32 -0.88
C LYS A 134 7.92 -12.36 -0.91
N LYS A 135 7.56 -13.64 -0.95
CA LYS A 135 8.50 -14.77 -0.82
C LYS A 135 9.49 -14.83 -1.98
N GLU A 136 9.02 -14.63 -3.21
CA GLU A 136 9.85 -14.67 -4.42
C GLU A 136 11.02 -13.68 -4.36
N ASN A 137 10.76 -12.50 -3.80
CA ASN A 137 11.75 -11.44 -3.67
C ASN A 137 12.55 -11.51 -2.36
N LYS A 138 12.17 -12.39 -1.42
CA LYS A 138 12.66 -12.42 -0.03
C LYS A 138 12.40 -11.09 0.70
N LEU A 139 11.27 -10.46 0.43
CA LEU A 139 10.80 -9.29 1.17
C LEU A 139 10.01 -9.78 2.38
N ALA A 140 10.57 -9.58 3.57
CA ALA A 140 9.96 -10.00 4.82
C ALA A 140 10.33 -9.06 5.97
N ILE A 141 9.52 -9.08 7.01
CA ILE A 141 9.79 -8.43 8.29
C ILE A 141 10.12 -9.52 9.31
N LEU A 142 11.33 -9.48 9.84
CA LEU A 142 11.80 -10.37 10.89
C LEU A 142 11.48 -9.76 12.25
N PHE A 143 10.81 -10.51 13.11
CA PHE A 143 10.51 -10.16 14.48
C PHE A 143 11.41 -10.96 15.40
N LYS A 144 12.11 -10.26 16.27
CA LYS A 144 12.91 -10.86 17.35
C LYS A 144 12.66 -10.13 18.63
N ARG A 145 12.75 -10.84 19.73
CA ARG A 145 12.64 -10.25 21.05
C ARG A 145 14.01 -10.14 21.72
N THR A 146 14.21 -9.04 22.44
CA THR A 146 15.19 -8.91 23.53
C THR A 146 14.45 -8.81 24.87
N ASP A 147 15.15 -8.77 25.99
CA ASP A 147 14.53 -8.77 27.32
C ASP A 147 13.41 -7.71 27.45
N LYS A 148 13.65 -6.51 26.90
CA LYS A 148 12.77 -5.34 27.04
C LYS A 148 12.13 -4.86 25.75
N GLU A 149 12.48 -5.43 24.59
CA GLU A 149 12.07 -4.85 23.31
C GLU A 149 11.73 -5.92 22.27
N ILE A 150 10.88 -5.56 21.30
CA ILE A 150 10.72 -6.27 20.05
C ILE A 150 11.43 -5.49 18.95
N LEU A 151 12.27 -6.20 18.20
CA LEU A 151 12.98 -5.71 17.03
C LEU A 151 12.25 -6.17 15.77
N LEU A 152 11.79 -5.21 14.96
CA LEU A 152 11.23 -5.42 13.64
C LEU A 152 12.30 -5.08 12.61
N SER A 153 12.71 -6.06 11.80
CA SER A 153 13.82 -5.91 10.87
C SER A 153 13.40 -6.22 9.43
N VAL A 154 13.54 -5.24 8.54
CA VAL A 154 13.52 -5.49 7.09
C VAL A 154 14.93 -5.93 6.69
N THR A 155 15.09 -7.20 6.34
CA THR A 155 16.39 -7.82 6.05
C THR A 155 16.73 -7.78 4.55
N ASN A 156 17.97 -8.16 4.20
CA ASN A 156 18.44 -8.24 2.81
C ASN A 156 18.41 -6.90 2.05
N ILE A 157 18.65 -5.77 2.73
CA ILE A 157 18.46 -4.45 2.13
C ILE A 157 19.36 -4.23 0.89
N LYS A 158 20.58 -4.80 0.83
CA LYS A 158 21.44 -4.70 -0.36
C LYS A 158 20.79 -5.37 -1.57
N LYS A 159 20.18 -6.54 -1.38
CA LYS A 159 19.50 -7.28 -2.46
C LYS A 159 18.25 -6.52 -2.90
N LEU A 160 17.43 -6.07 -1.96
CA LEU A 160 16.19 -5.32 -2.26
C LEU A 160 16.47 -3.99 -2.97
N LYS A 161 17.58 -3.32 -2.63
CA LYS A 161 18.07 -2.12 -3.34
C LYS A 161 18.44 -2.44 -4.80
N LYS A 162 19.15 -3.54 -5.05
CA LYS A 162 19.51 -3.98 -6.41
C LYS A 162 18.30 -4.35 -7.26
N GLN A 163 17.25 -4.88 -6.64
CA GLN A 163 16.00 -5.24 -7.31
C GLN A 163 15.02 -4.07 -7.46
N HIS A 164 15.41 -2.85 -7.05
CA HIS A 164 14.54 -1.66 -7.04
C HIS A 164 13.25 -1.80 -6.20
N ILE A 165 13.20 -2.78 -5.30
CA ILE A 165 12.08 -2.98 -4.36
C ILE A 165 12.22 -2.04 -3.17
N LEU A 166 13.45 -1.85 -2.68
CA LEU A 166 13.78 -0.92 -1.61
C LEU A 166 14.49 0.31 -2.21
N ASP A 167 13.73 1.09 -2.99
CA ASP A 167 14.21 2.27 -3.69
C ASP A 167 14.51 3.46 -2.73
N LYS A 168 14.74 4.66 -3.26
CA LYS A 168 14.97 5.84 -2.40
C LYS A 168 13.68 6.24 -1.64
N THR A 169 12.53 6.07 -2.27
CA THR A 169 11.23 6.47 -1.74
C THR A 169 10.81 5.58 -0.58
N ALA A 170 10.79 4.26 -0.78
CA ALA A 170 10.47 3.27 0.24
C ALA A 170 11.38 3.41 1.47
N ARG A 171 12.68 3.68 1.26
CA ARG A 171 13.61 3.93 2.37
C ARG A 171 13.32 5.22 3.13
N ALA A 172 12.95 6.30 2.45
CA ALA A 172 12.57 7.54 3.11
C ALA A 172 11.32 7.32 3.97
N VAL A 173 10.35 6.57 3.45
CA VAL A 173 9.13 6.19 4.20
C VAL A 173 9.48 5.34 5.42
N LEU A 174 10.25 4.27 5.28
CA LEU A 174 10.67 3.43 6.41
C LEU A 174 11.40 4.24 7.49
N LYS A 175 12.28 5.16 7.10
CA LYS A 175 12.94 6.08 8.03
C LYS A 175 11.95 7.00 8.74
N SER A 176 10.94 7.49 8.04
CA SER A 176 9.87 8.31 8.65
C SER A 176 8.95 7.54 9.60
N ILE A 177 8.82 6.22 9.42
CA ILE A 177 8.11 5.33 10.37
C ILE A 177 8.95 5.12 11.64
N GLY A 178 10.29 5.22 11.54
CA GLY A 178 11.21 5.10 12.65
C GLY A 178 12.30 4.03 12.46
N PHE A 179 12.34 3.37 11.31
CA PHE A 179 13.39 2.37 11.03
C PHE A 179 14.75 3.03 10.83
N LYS A 180 15.79 2.43 11.40
CA LYS A 180 17.19 2.87 11.30
C LYS A 180 18.01 1.83 10.53
N GLU A 181 18.93 2.29 9.68
CA GLU A 181 19.81 1.38 8.93
C GLU A 181 20.90 0.83 9.85
N GLU A 182 20.90 -0.48 10.06
CA GLU A 182 21.95 -1.20 10.79
C GLU A 182 22.97 -1.70 9.76
N LYS A 183 24.13 -1.03 9.70
CA LYS A 183 25.12 -1.26 8.64
C LYS A 183 25.75 -2.66 8.72
N ARG A 184 25.83 -3.22 9.92
CA ARG A 184 26.45 -4.53 10.18
C ARG A 184 25.58 -5.69 9.67
N ASP A 185 24.26 -5.55 9.81
CA ASP A 185 23.32 -6.66 9.61
C ASP A 185 22.54 -6.62 8.29
N ASP A 186 22.91 -5.71 7.37
CA ASP A 186 22.19 -5.50 6.10
C ASP A 186 20.67 -5.37 6.31
N SER A 187 20.28 -4.58 7.30
CA SER A 187 18.90 -4.46 7.76
C SER A 187 18.48 -3.02 8.07
N LEU A 188 17.16 -2.80 8.03
CA LEU A 188 16.49 -1.65 8.60
C LEU A 188 15.73 -2.12 9.83
N VAL A 189 15.99 -1.54 11.01
CA VAL A 189 15.45 -2.00 12.29
C VAL A 189 14.59 -0.93 12.94
N PHE A 190 13.41 -1.34 13.40
CA PHE A 190 12.53 -0.58 14.28
C PHE A 190 12.48 -1.28 15.64
N THR A 191 12.56 -0.50 16.71
CA THR A 191 12.59 -1.00 18.09
C THR A 191 11.31 -0.58 18.81
N TYR A 192 10.63 -1.55 19.41
CA TYR A 192 9.43 -1.34 20.22
C TYR A 192 9.68 -1.78 21.67
N GLY A 193 9.50 -0.88 22.64
CA GLY A 193 9.66 -1.19 24.05
C GLY A 193 8.45 -1.94 24.64
N LEU A 194 8.71 -2.95 25.45
CA LEU A 194 7.69 -3.83 26.04
C LEU A 194 7.12 -3.34 27.38
N ASP A 195 7.66 -2.26 27.95
CA ASP A 195 7.30 -1.77 29.30
C ASP A 195 5.79 -1.53 29.48
N ASN A 196 5.05 -1.25 28.40
CA ASN A 196 3.60 -1.03 28.42
C ASN A 196 2.86 -1.83 27.35
N PHE A 197 3.39 -3.00 26.94
CA PHE A 197 2.70 -3.83 25.95
C PHE A 197 1.36 -4.34 26.52
N LYS A 198 0.27 -4.02 25.82
CA LYS A 198 -1.10 -4.48 26.15
C LYS A 198 -1.70 -5.32 25.04
N ASP A 199 -1.44 -4.92 23.79
CA ASP A 199 -1.99 -5.53 22.60
C ASP A 199 -1.02 -5.36 21.42
N ALA A 200 -1.32 -6.08 20.33
CA ALA A 200 -0.57 -6.02 19.09
C ALA A 200 -0.92 -4.81 18.20
N ILE A 201 -1.84 -3.92 18.60
CA ILE A 201 -2.39 -2.86 17.71
C ILE A 201 -1.29 -1.93 17.22
N PHE A 202 -0.38 -1.51 18.11
CA PHE A 202 0.72 -0.63 17.71
C PHE A 202 1.64 -1.31 16.70
N ILE A 203 2.00 -2.57 16.94
CA ILE A 203 2.87 -3.34 16.04
C ILE A 203 2.18 -3.58 14.69
N LYS A 204 0.89 -3.95 14.71
CA LYS A 204 0.04 -4.04 13.50
C LYS A 204 0.06 -2.73 12.73
N THR A 205 -0.09 -1.59 13.42
CA THR A 205 -0.03 -0.27 12.79
C THR A 205 1.30 -0.02 12.09
N ILE A 206 2.43 -0.35 12.72
CA ILE A 206 3.76 -0.22 12.11
C ILE A 206 3.87 -1.12 10.87
N VAL A 207 3.43 -2.37 10.95
CA VAL A 207 3.46 -3.32 9.84
C VAL A 207 2.57 -2.87 8.69
N SER A 208 1.36 -2.40 8.97
CA SER A 208 0.44 -1.82 7.98
C SER A 208 1.11 -0.63 7.28
N ARG A 209 1.75 0.29 8.01
CA ARG A 209 2.48 1.40 7.39
C ARG A 209 3.64 0.93 6.51
N VAL A 210 4.36 -0.12 6.91
CA VAL A 210 5.40 -0.72 6.05
C VAL A 210 4.79 -1.26 4.75
N ILE A 211 3.68 -1.98 4.83
CA ILE A 211 3.00 -2.59 3.68
C ILE A 211 2.41 -1.54 2.74
N PHE A 212 1.64 -0.60 3.28
CA PHE A 212 0.84 0.35 2.52
C PHE A 212 1.63 1.60 2.12
N ASP A 213 2.40 2.18 3.05
CA ASP A 213 3.15 3.41 2.78
C ASP A 213 4.47 3.14 2.05
N ALA A 214 5.21 2.10 2.45
CA ALA A 214 6.57 1.89 1.94
C ALA A 214 6.62 0.96 0.72
N PHE A 215 5.84 -0.12 0.69
CA PHE A 215 5.89 -1.13 -0.38
C PHE A 215 4.69 -1.13 -1.32
N HIS A 216 3.64 -0.36 -1.01
CA HIS A 216 2.41 -0.25 -1.78
C HIS A 216 1.80 -1.64 -2.06
N PHE A 217 1.04 -2.15 -1.08
CA PHE A 217 0.30 -3.43 -1.03
C PHE A 217 0.12 -4.21 -2.34
N GLN A 218 -0.29 -3.55 -3.43
CA GLN A 218 -0.43 -4.10 -4.78
C GLN A 218 0.81 -4.79 -5.35
N ASN A 219 2.01 -4.52 -4.81
CA ASN A 219 3.25 -5.17 -5.23
C ASN A 219 3.59 -6.45 -4.45
N LEU A 220 2.79 -6.81 -3.44
CA LEU A 220 3.01 -7.94 -2.55
C LEU A 220 2.38 -9.24 -3.07
N ASP A 221 2.74 -10.37 -2.47
CA ASP A 221 2.13 -11.65 -2.82
C ASP A 221 0.68 -11.70 -2.30
N ASN A 222 -0.23 -12.32 -3.07
CA ASN A 222 -1.64 -12.50 -2.68
C ASN A 222 -1.83 -13.30 -1.38
N LYS A 223 -0.79 -13.98 -0.89
CA LYS A 223 -0.79 -14.69 0.40
C LYS A 223 0.50 -14.38 1.16
N THR A 224 0.40 -13.57 2.20
CA THR A 224 1.46 -13.42 3.22
C THR A 224 1.54 -14.66 4.09
N THR A 225 2.71 -14.99 4.62
CA THR A 225 2.90 -16.18 5.48
C THR A 225 3.74 -15.84 6.70
N ILE A 226 3.43 -16.47 7.84
CA ILE A 226 4.20 -16.39 9.08
C ILE A 226 5.05 -17.67 9.23
N GLU A 227 6.32 -17.50 9.56
CA GLU A 227 7.24 -18.61 9.85
C GLU A 227 7.85 -18.40 11.24
N ILE A 228 7.53 -19.28 12.19
CA ILE A 228 7.96 -19.21 13.61
C ILE A 228 9.26 -20.01 13.80
N PHE A 229 10.17 -19.52 14.65
CA PHE A 229 11.41 -20.21 14.99
C PHE A 229 11.90 -19.91 16.43
#